data_AF-A0A7S4JN97-F1
#
_entry.id   AF-A0A7S4JN97-F1
#
_cell.length_a   1.000
_cell.length_b   1.000
_cell.length_c   1.000
_cell.angle_alpha   90.00
_cell.angle_beta   90.00
_cell.angle_gamma   90.00
#
_symmetry.space_group_name_H-M   'P 1'
#
loop_
_entity.id
_entity.type
_entity.pdbx_description
1 polymer ?
#
loop_
_entity_poly.entity_id
_entity_poly.type
_entity_poly.pdbx_seq_one_letter_code
_entity_poly.pdbx_strand_id
1 'polypeptide(L)'
;MIPFASYFTIFSIFHVGAYAEVNYNAMKERCGIRAVVFDKDNTLTAPYDSVIHSNAAAGLQNALDAFGESHVAILSNSAGTMDDPGYKDAEMIEESLGISVIRHNEKKPGGLQEVLDHFGDIDDASQLCMVGDRLLTDIVFGNLYGMLTVHCDPLCKGTENKNDNKIASVIRTGENAALYGNWFGGRMVRQRTKPHAIWPGEPDCPLMLPKEDADNTADP
;
A
#
# COMPACT_ATOMS: atom_id res chain seq x y z
N MET A 1 14.93 6.50 21.27
CA MET A 1 15.91 6.10 20.24
C MET A 1 15.70 4.62 19.98
N ILE A 2 14.92 4.26 18.96
CA ILE A 2 14.65 2.86 18.61
C ILE A 2 15.86 2.37 17.79
N PRO A 3 16.50 1.23 18.14
CA PRO A 3 17.70 0.77 17.46
C PRO A 3 17.44 0.47 15.98
N PHE A 4 18.40 0.77 15.12
CA PHE A 4 18.33 0.57 13.66
C PHE A 4 17.98 -0.88 13.25
N ALA A 5 18.31 -1.86 14.12
CA ALA A 5 17.98 -3.28 13.93
C ALA A 5 16.50 -3.64 14.22
N SER A 6 15.76 -2.78 14.92
CA SER A 6 14.34 -3.01 15.25
C SER A 6 13.40 -2.70 14.08
N TYR A 7 13.84 -1.90 13.09
CA TYR A 7 13.12 -1.63 11.84
C TYR A 7 13.09 -2.83 10.87
N PHE A 8 13.90 -3.85 11.11
CA PHE A 8 13.95 -5.08 10.30
C PHE A 8 13.04 -6.20 10.84
N THR A 9 12.16 -5.90 11.79
CA THR A 9 11.02 -6.78 12.06
C THR A 9 9.96 -6.45 11.03
N ILE A 10 10.01 -7.12 9.89
CA ILE A 10 8.94 -7.07 8.90
C ILE A 10 7.78 -7.87 9.48
N PHE A 11 6.64 -7.22 9.73
CA PHE A 11 5.40 -7.91 10.07
C PHE A 11 4.73 -8.34 8.76
N SER A 12 3.84 -9.34 8.79
CA SER A 12 3.26 -10.01 7.62
C SER A 12 3.03 -9.08 6.40
N ILE A 13 3.93 -9.15 5.42
CA ILE A 13 3.76 -8.48 4.13
C ILE A 13 3.02 -9.43 3.22
N PHE A 14 1.90 -8.96 2.69
CA PHE A 14 1.25 -9.60 1.58
C PHE A 14 1.75 -8.96 0.27
N HIS A 15 2.54 -9.72 -0.51
CA HIS A 15 3.05 -9.23 -1.79
C HIS A 15 2.12 -9.64 -2.93
N VAL A 16 1.82 -8.67 -3.79
CA VAL A 16 0.97 -8.83 -4.97
C VAL A 16 1.64 -8.18 -6.18
N GLY A 17 1.40 -8.71 -7.37
CA GLY A 17 1.86 -8.07 -8.60
C GLY A 17 1.17 -6.72 -8.80
N ALA A 18 -0.17 -6.74 -8.84
CA ALA A 18 -1.00 -5.55 -8.82
C ALA A 18 -1.98 -5.63 -7.64
N TYR A 19 -2.20 -4.49 -6.96
CA TYR A 19 -3.16 -4.45 -5.86
C TYR A 19 -4.62 -4.63 -6.33
N ALA A 20 -4.89 -4.53 -7.64
CA ALA A 20 -6.17 -4.92 -8.22
C ALA A 20 -6.55 -6.39 -7.98
N GLU A 21 -5.55 -7.25 -7.70
CA GLU A 21 -5.74 -8.66 -7.40
C GLU A 21 -6.10 -8.91 -5.93
N VAL A 22 -6.19 -7.86 -5.10
CA VAL A 22 -6.48 -7.95 -3.67
C VAL A 22 -7.98 -8.18 -3.43
N ASN A 23 -8.28 -9.13 -2.54
CA ASN A 23 -9.64 -9.40 -2.06
C ASN A 23 -9.98 -8.50 -0.86
N TYR A 24 -10.41 -7.27 -1.15
CA TYR A 24 -10.79 -6.28 -0.14
C TYR A 24 -11.96 -6.71 0.74
N ASN A 25 -12.91 -7.49 0.21
CA ASN A 25 -14.00 -8.05 1.00
C ASN A 25 -13.49 -9.02 2.07
N ALA A 26 -12.55 -9.90 1.72
CA ALA A 26 -11.92 -10.78 2.70
C ALA A 26 -11.16 -9.99 3.78
N MET A 27 -10.44 -8.94 3.41
CA MET A 27 -9.79 -8.05 4.38
C MET A 27 -10.79 -7.46 5.37
N LYS A 28 -11.92 -6.94 4.87
CA LYS A 28 -12.95 -6.34 5.71
C LYS A 28 -13.63 -7.35 6.62
N GLU A 29 -14.07 -8.48 6.05
CA GLU A 29 -14.91 -9.45 6.76
C GLU A 29 -14.13 -10.38 7.69
N ARG A 30 -12.86 -10.67 7.38
CA ARG A 30 -12.08 -11.72 8.07
C ARG A 30 -10.82 -11.23 8.74
N CYS A 31 -10.31 -10.06 8.35
CA CYS A 31 -9.11 -9.46 8.97
C CYS A 31 -9.44 -8.27 9.86
N GLY A 32 -10.72 -7.92 10.05
CA GLY A 32 -11.13 -6.79 10.87
C GLY A 32 -10.65 -5.43 10.37
N ILE A 33 -10.24 -5.35 9.09
CA ILE A 33 -9.82 -4.10 8.46
C ILE A 33 -11.06 -3.24 8.25
N ARG A 34 -10.94 -1.95 8.54
CA ARG A 34 -12.00 -0.96 8.43
C ARG A 34 -11.70 0.11 7.39
N ALA A 35 -10.44 0.40 7.13
CA ALA A 35 -10.06 1.36 6.09
C ALA A 35 -8.75 0.99 5.38
N VAL A 36 -8.61 1.51 4.16
CA VAL A 36 -7.45 1.29 3.30
C VAL A 36 -6.78 2.62 3.02
N VAL A 37 -5.47 2.67 3.22
CA VAL A 37 -4.61 3.81 2.93
C VAL A 37 -3.68 3.43 1.79
N PHE A 38 -3.77 4.16 0.69
CA PHE A 38 -2.94 3.95 -0.49
C PHE A 38 -1.77 4.94 -0.50
N ASP A 39 -0.58 4.46 -0.86
CA ASP A 39 0.44 5.33 -1.45
C ASP A 39 -0.05 5.86 -2.81
N LYS A 40 0.56 6.96 -3.27
CA LYS A 40 0.18 7.63 -4.52
C LYS A 40 1.08 7.22 -5.69
N ASP A 41 2.34 7.65 -5.66
CA ASP A 41 3.25 7.59 -6.81
C ASP A 41 3.78 6.16 -7.02
N ASN A 42 3.60 5.59 -8.21
CA ASN A 42 3.84 4.16 -8.53
C ASN A 42 2.89 3.16 -7.85
N THR A 43 1.83 3.66 -7.20
CA THR A 43 0.76 2.84 -6.63
C THR A 43 -0.56 3.15 -7.33
N LEU A 44 -1.13 4.35 -7.14
CA LEU A 44 -2.35 4.80 -7.83
C LEU A 44 -2.06 5.50 -9.15
N THR A 45 -1.02 6.34 -9.18
CA THR A 45 -0.69 7.19 -10.33
C THR A 45 0.70 6.86 -10.85
N ALA A 46 0.97 7.29 -12.09
CA ALA A 46 2.35 7.43 -12.54
C ALA A 46 3.10 8.44 -11.65
N PRO A 47 4.45 8.38 -11.59
CA PRO A 47 5.23 9.30 -10.76
C PRO A 47 4.95 10.77 -11.08
N TYR A 48 4.59 11.55 -10.07
CA TYR A 48 4.24 12.98 -10.18
C TYR A 48 3.04 13.29 -11.07
N ASP A 49 2.24 12.28 -11.43
CA ASP A 49 0.96 12.47 -12.10
C ASP A 49 -0.16 12.66 -11.06
N SER A 50 -1.30 13.19 -11.49
CA SER A 50 -2.50 13.38 -10.66
C SER A 50 -3.70 12.56 -11.14
N VAL A 51 -3.54 11.80 -12.23
CA VAL A 51 -4.61 10.95 -12.78
C VAL A 51 -4.38 9.48 -12.41
N ILE A 52 -5.48 8.78 -12.11
CA ILE A 52 -5.49 7.34 -11.88
C ILE A 52 -4.88 6.61 -13.09
N HIS A 53 -3.94 5.70 -12.82
CA HIS A 53 -3.40 4.85 -13.88
C HIS A 53 -4.40 3.77 -14.27
N SER A 54 -4.44 3.38 -15.54
CA SER A 54 -5.38 2.35 -16.04
C SER A 54 -5.28 1.03 -15.28
N ASN A 55 -4.06 0.57 -15.01
CA ASN A 55 -3.79 -0.66 -14.24
C ASN A 55 -4.14 -0.56 -12.74
N ALA A 56 -4.39 0.65 -12.23
CA ALA A 56 -4.75 0.93 -10.84
C ALA A 56 -6.26 1.07 -10.67
N ALA A 57 -6.98 1.58 -11.68
CA ALA A 57 -8.39 1.93 -11.58
C ALA A 57 -9.29 0.82 -11.03
N ALA A 58 -9.12 -0.43 -11.50
CA ALA A 58 -9.91 -1.57 -11.02
C ALA A 58 -9.67 -1.86 -9.54
N GLY A 59 -8.43 -1.78 -9.07
CA GLY A 59 -8.11 -2.01 -7.67
C GLY A 59 -8.67 -0.94 -6.75
N LEU A 60 -8.60 0.33 -7.17
CA LEU A 60 -9.20 1.43 -6.41
C LEU A 60 -10.71 1.27 -6.33
N GLN A 61 -11.37 0.92 -7.44
CA GLN A 61 -12.81 0.66 -7.44
C GLN A 61 -13.18 -0.51 -6.52
N ASN A 62 -12.44 -1.62 -6.56
CA ASN A 62 -12.68 -2.76 -5.67
C ASN A 62 -12.56 -2.38 -4.18
N ALA A 63 -11.60 -1.52 -3.83
CA ALA A 63 -11.45 -1.00 -2.47
C ALA A 63 -12.62 -0.10 -2.08
N LEU A 64 -13.04 0.80 -2.98
CA LEU A 64 -14.20 1.68 -2.79
C LEU A 64 -15.50 0.88 -2.61
N ASP A 65 -15.72 -0.16 -3.41
CA ASP A 65 -16.90 -1.01 -3.32
C ASP A 65 -16.95 -1.76 -1.98
N ALA A 66 -15.79 -2.20 -1.47
CA ALA A 66 -15.69 -2.92 -0.21
C ALA A 66 -15.81 -2.01 1.02
N PHE A 67 -15.14 -0.85 1.03
CA PHE A 67 -14.98 0.01 2.21
C PHE A 67 -15.82 1.28 2.18
N GLY A 68 -16.14 1.80 0.99
CA GLY A 68 -16.76 3.11 0.78
C GLY A 68 -15.74 4.25 0.78
N GLU A 69 -16.09 5.35 0.10
CA GLU A 69 -15.22 6.53 -0.10
C GLU A 69 -14.64 7.09 1.20
N SER A 70 -15.44 7.14 2.28
CA SER A 70 -15.02 7.65 3.59
C SER A 70 -13.95 6.80 4.31
N HIS A 71 -13.72 5.57 3.85
CA HIS A 71 -12.79 4.61 4.44
C HIS A 71 -11.68 4.20 3.47
N VAL A 72 -11.50 4.98 2.40
CA VAL A 72 -10.40 4.84 1.44
C VAL A 72 -9.73 6.19 1.28
N ALA A 73 -8.44 6.26 1.57
CA ALA A 73 -7.69 7.51 1.56
C ALA A 73 -6.28 7.33 0.99
N ILE A 74 -5.65 8.45 0.62
CA ILE A 74 -4.29 8.51 0.09
C ILE A 74 -3.36 9.09 1.14
N LEU A 75 -2.21 8.45 1.37
CA LEU A 75 -1.11 8.99 2.16
C LEU A 75 0.14 9.10 1.29
N SER A 76 0.46 10.31 0.84
CA SER A 76 1.58 10.57 -0.06
C SER A 76 2.74 11.30 0.64
N ASN A 77 3.98 11.00 0.25
CA ASN A 77 5.16 11.78 0.67
C ASN A 77 5.42 13.00 -0.23
N SER A 78 4.67 13.15 -1.33
CA SER A 78 4.77 14.25 -2.30
C SER A 78 3.58 15.21 -2.26
N ALA A 79 2.39 14.76 -1.84
CA ALA A 79 1.17 15.55 -1.76
C ALA A 79 0.56 15.50 -0.36
N GLY A 80 -0.15 16.56 0.06
CA GLY A 80 -0.75 16.65 1.39
C GLY A 80 0.27 16.89 2.51
N THR A 81 1.53 17.19 2.15
CA THR A 81 2.63 17.43 3.09
C THR A 81 2.97 18.92 3.19
N MET A 82 3.88 19.29 4.09
CA MET A 82 4.41 20.67 4.14
C MET A 82 5.15 21.10 2.86
N ASP A 83 5.56 20.14 2.02
CA ASP A 83 6.19 20.43 0.73
C ASP A 83 5.15 20.66 -0.40
N ASP A 84 3.84 20.55 -0.11
CA ASP A 84 2.72 20.83 -1.01
C ASP A 84 2.13 22.21 -0.66
N PRO A 85 2.56 23.30 -1.32
CA PRO A 85 2.25 24.65 -0.88
C PRO A 85 0.77 24.98 -1.04
N GLY A 86 0.08 25.09 0.09
CA GLY A 86 -1.37 25.32 0.13
C GLY A 86 -2.17 24.07 -0.26
N TYR A 87 -1.58 22.89 -0.21
CA TYR A 87 -2.23 21.60 -0.48
C TYR A 87 -2.88 21.47 -1.86
N LYS A 88 -2.33 22.16 -2.86
CA LYS A 88 -2.90 22.21 -4.21
C LYS A 88 -2.78 20.89 -4.94
N ASP A 89 -1.66 20.19 -4.75
CA ASP A 89 -1.48 18.88 -5.38
C ASP A 89 -2.47 17.90 -4.79
N ALA A 90 -2.65 17.95 -3.47
CA ALA A 90 -3.64 17.14 -2.78
C ALA A 90 -5.08 17.43 -3.24
N GLU A 91 -5.49 18.69 -3.34
CA GLU A 91 -6.82 19.08 -3.86
C GLU A 91 -7.03 18.56 -5.30
N MET A 92 -6.03 18.70 -6.17
CA MET A 92 -6.12 18.21 -7.54
C MET A 92 -6.26 16.67 -7.61
N ILE A 93 -5.54 15.95 -6.74
CA ILE A 93 -5.63 14.50 -6.66
C ILE A 93 -7.01 14.08 -6.15
N GLU A 94 -7.56 14.78 -5.16
CA GLU A 94 -8.90 14.51 -4.62
C GLU A 94 -9.98 14.70 -5.69
N GLU A 95 -9.91 15.79 -6.45
CA GLU A 95 -10.82 16.04 -7.58
C GLU A 95 -10.72 14.96 -8.67
N SER A 96 -9.52 14.44 -8.91
CA SER A 96 -9.22 13.48 -9.97
C SER A 96 -9.58 12.04 -9.60
N LEU A 97 -9.25 11.61 -8.38
CA LEU A 97 -9.39 10.22 -7.92
C LEU A 97 -10.66 9.98 -7.09
N GLY A 98 -11.33 11.04 -6.64
CA GLY A 98 -12.58 10.95 -5.87
C GLY A 98 -12.41 10.42 -4.44
N ILE A 99 -11.18 10.39 -3.92
CA ILE A 99 -10.86 9.98 -2.54
C ILE A 99 -9.97 11.01 -1.86
N SER A 100 -10.05 11.08 -0.55
CA SER A 100 -9.31 12.04 0.27
C SER A 100 -7.79 11.82 0.21
N VAL A 101 -7.03 12.90 0.26
CA VAL A 101 -5.59 12.89 0.53
C VAL A 101 -5.39 13.31 1.99
N ILE A 102 -4.79 12.46 2.79
CA ILE A 102 -4.52 12.77 4.20
C ILE A 102 -3.51 13.91 4.25
N ARG A 103 -3.86 14.99 4.96
CA ARG A 103 -2.94 16.11 5.20
C ARG A 103 -2.09 15.78 6.44
N HIS A 104 -0.77 15.85 6.31
CA HIS A 104 0.14 15.46 7.39
C HIS A 104 1.41 16.31 7.42
N ASN A 105 1.98 16.48 8.62
CA ASN A 105 3.22 17.25 8.78
C ASN A 105 4.45 16.35 8.69
N GLU A 106 4.33 15.10 9.12
CA GLU A 106 5.41 14.12 9.11
C GLU A 106 5.24 13.13 7.97
N LYS A 107 6.21 13.11 7.04
CA LYS A 107 6.25 12.13 5.97
C LYS A 107 6.42 10.71 6.51
N LYS A 108 5.91 9.72 5.77
CA LYS A 108 6.13 8.29 6.04
C LYS A 108 7.63 8.02 6.21
N PRO A 109 8.04 7.27 7.25
CA PRO A 109 7.21 6.44 8.12
C PRO A 109 6.65 7.12 9.40
N GLY A 110 6.50 8.45 9.44
CA GLY A 110 5.70 9.17 10.44
C GLY A 110 4.26 9.44 9.99
N GLY A 111 3.48 10.17 10.80
CA GLY A 111 2.15 10.65 10.42
C GLY A 111 0.95 9.76 10.80
N LEU A 112 1.10 8.81 11.74
CA LEU A 112 -0.02 7.94 12.15
C LEU A 112 -1.19 8.74 12.73
N GLN A 113 -0.92 9.78 13.54
CA GLN A 113 -1.99 10.50 14.22
C GLN A 113 -2.93 11.16 13.21
N GLU A 114 -2.39 11.79 12.17
CA GLU A 114 -3.18 12.38 11.09
C GLU A 114 -3.99 11.36 10.31
N VAL A 115 -3.50 10.12 10.19
CA VAL A 115 -4.27 9.01 9.60
C VAL A 115 -5.44 8.60 10.48
N LEU A 116 -5.24 8.44 11.79
CA LEU A 116 -6.32 8.09 12.72
C LEU A 116 -7.35 9.22 12.83
N ASP A 117 -6.89 10.47 12.92
CA ASP A 117 -7.74 11.66 12.97
C ASP A 117 -8.59 11.81 11.69
N HIS A 118 -8.05 11.40 10.53
CA HIS A 118 -8.78 11.44 9.27
C HIS A 118 -10.02 10.54 9.27
N PHE A 119 -9.87 9.29 9.72
CA PHE A 119 -10.99 8.36 9.79
C PHE A 119 -11.92 8.66 10.97
N GLY A 120 -11.36 9.11 12.10
CA GLY A 120 -12.11 9.62 13.26
C GLY A 120 -12.89 8.56 14.05
N ASP A 121 -13.13 7.39 13.47
CA ASP A 121 -13.82 6.25 14.10
C ASP A 121 -12.92 5.00 14.24
N ILE A 122 -11.63 5.11 13.90
CA ILE A 122 -10.60 4.07 14.01
C ILE A 122 -9.57 4.49 15.05
N ASP A 123 -9.53 3.76 16.18
CA ASP A 123 -8.62 4.03 17.29
C ASP A 123 -7.42 3.06 17.32
N ASP A 124 -7.47 1.97 16.54
CA ASP A 124 -6.44 0.94 16.48
C ASP A 124 -5.92 0.79 15.04
N ALA A 125 -4.63 1.06 14.84
CA ALA A 125 -3.97 0.98 13.55
C ALA A 125 -3.99 -0.44 12.94
N SER A 126 -4.18 -1.50 13.73
CA SER A 126 -4.35 -2.86 13.19
C SER A 126 -5.64 -3.05 12.40
N GLN A 127 -6.58 -2.09 12.49
CA GLN A 127 -7.79 -2.02 11.65
C GLN A 127 -7.54 -1.31 10.31
N LEU A 128 -6.32 -0.82 10.06
CA LEU A 128 -5.94 -0.16 8.82
C LEU A 128 -5.14 -1.13 7.93
N CYS A 129 -5.29 -0.95 6.62
CA CYS A 129 -4.42 -1.56 5.64
C CYS A 129 -3.64 -0.50 4.87
N MET A 130 -2.30 -0.60 4.85
CA MET A 130 -1.43 0.23 4.03
C MET A 130 -1.07 -0.51 2.73
N VAL A 131 -1.31 0.12 1.59
CA VAL A 131 -1.00 -0.41 0.25
C VAL A 131 0.02 0.50 -0.42
N GLY A 132 1.15 -0.05 -0.89
CA GLY A 132 2.15 0.75 -1.62
C GLY A 132 3.29 -0.05 -2.24
N ASP A 133 4.07 0.61 -3.10
CA ASP A 133 5.18 -0.01 -3.84
C ASP A 133 6.53 0.05 -3.11
N ARG A 134 6.65 0.86 -2.05
CA ARG A 134 7.94 1.10 -1.37
C ARG A 134 8.02 0.35 -0.05
N LEU A 135 9.02 -0.53 0.06
CA LEU A 135 9.29 -1.30 1.27
C LEU A 135 9.71 -0.38 2.44
N LEU A 136 10.66 0.54 2.24
CA LEU A 136 11.17 1.37 3.34
C LEU A 136 10.28 2.54 3.77
N THR A 137 9.20 2.84 3.03
CA THR A 137 8.23 3.85 3.47
C THR A 137 6.90 3.22 3.81
N ASP A 138 6.19 2.61 2.86
CA ASP A 138 4.80 2.21 3.03
C ASP A 138 4.71 0.99 3.95
N ILE A 139 5.53 -0.01 3.64
CA ILE A 139 5.53 -1.26 4.39
C ILE A 139 6.16 -1.07 5.78
N VAL A 140 7.23 -0.27 5.88
CA VAL A 140 7.78 0.11 7.19
C VAL A 140 6.78 0.93 8.01
N PHE A 141 6.07 1.88 7.39
CA PHE A 141 5.05 2.69 8.07
C PHE A 141 3.95 1.80 8.65
N GLY A 142 3.32 0.97 7.81
CA GLY A 142 2.26 0.07 8.28
C GLY A 142 2.76 -0.90 9.36
N ASN A 143 3.93 -1.50 9.16
CA ASN A 143 4.52 -2.43 10.13
C ASN A 143 4.89 -1.77 11.47
N LEU A 144 5.39 -0.53 11.45
CA LEU A 144 5.76 0.21 12.66
C LEU A 144 4.55 0.39 13.58
N TYR A 145 3.37 0.56 12.98
CA TYR A 145 2.12 0.83 13.68
C TYR A 145 1.18 -0.38 13.77
N GLY A 146 1.57 -1.53 13.24
CA GLY A 146 0.81 -2.77 13.35
C GLY A 146 -0.34 -2.93 12.35
N MET A 147 -0.33 -2.16 11.25
CA MET A 147 -1.29 -2.26 10.15
C MET A 147 -1.07 -3.54 9.34
N LEU A 148 -2.09 -3.98 8.60
CA LEU A 148 -1.91 -4.94 7.52
C LEU A 148 -1.22 -4.25 6.34
N THR A 149 -0.16 -4.84 5.80
CA THR A 149 0.58 -4.22 4.68
C THR A 149 0.47 -5.04 3.40
N VAL A 150 0.07 -4.38 2.31
CA VAL A 150 0.09 -4.92 0.96
C VAL A 150 1.22 -4.24 0.19
N HIS A 151 2.22 -5.02 -0.19
CA HIS A 151 3.28 -4.56 -1.07
C HIS A 151 2.93 -4.90 -2.51
N CYS A 152 2.80 -3.90 -3.38
CA CYS A 152 2.58 -4.12 -4.81
C CYS A 152 3.85 -3.84 -5.63
N ASP A 153 3.94 -4.43 -6.81
CA ASP A 153 4.99 -4.03 -7.74
C ASP A 153 4.75 -2.59 -8.23
N PRO A 154 5.82 -1.84 -8.57
CA PRO A 154 5.68 -0.50 -9.11
C PRO A 154 4.84 -0.52 -10.38
N LEU A 155 3.83 0.34 -10.39
CA LEU A 155 2.87 0.49 -11.47
C LEU A 155 3.54 0.77 -12.82
N CYS A 156 4.51 1.69 -12.82
CA CYS A 156 5.19 2.14 -14.03
C CYS A 156 6.56 1.48 -14.20
N LYS A 157 6.86 1.04 -15.43
CA LYS A 157 8.16 0.46 -15.82
C LYS A 157 8.72 1.18 -17.05
N GLY A 158 10.05 1.17 -17.18
CA GLY A 158 10.72 1.72 -18.37
C GLY A 158 10.42 3.20 -18.60
N THR A 159 9.84 3.54 -19.75
CA THR A 159 9.62 4.93 -20.18
C THR A 159 8.53 5.67 -19.41
N GLU A 160 7.59 4.96 -18.81
CA GLU A 160 6.53 5.57 -17.98
C GLU A 160 7.09 6.02 -16.63
N ASN A 161 8.21 5.43 -16.20
CA ASN A 161 8.87 5.77 -14.95
C ASN A 161 9.94 6.88 -15.12
N LYS A 162 9.95 7.60 -16.25
CA LYS A 162 11.00 8.59 -16.59
C LYS A 162 11.11 9.74 -15.59
N ASN A 163 10.00 10.10 -14.96
CA ASN A 163 9.94 11.21 -14.03
C ASN A 163 10.24 10.77 -12.59
N ASP A 164 10.31 9.47 -12.31
CA ASP A 164 10.63 8.98 -10.97
C ASP A 164 12.03 9.39 -10.54
N ASN A 165 12.17 9.63 -9.25
CA ASN A 165 13.45 9.99 -8.69
C ASN A 165 14.42 8.82 -8.87
N LYS A 166 15.49 9.02 -9.65
CA LYS A 166 16.48 7.98 -9.96
C LYS A 166 17.06 7.34 -8.69
N ILE A 167 17.25 8.10 -7.62
CA ILE A 167 17.75 7.58 -6.35
C ILE A 167 16.69 6.69 -5.71
N ALA A 168 15.42 7.11 -5.70
CA ALA A 168 14.31 6.32 -5.19
C ALA A 168 14.15 5.01 -5.98
N SER A 169 14.23 5.07 -7.31
CA SER A 169 14.15 3.89 -8.19
C SER A 169 15.27 2.86 -7.95
N VAL A 170 16.50 3.33 -7.75
CA VAL A 170 17.65 2.46 -7.42
C VAL A 170 17.49 1.84 -6.05
N ILE A 171 17.11 2.65 -5.04
CA ILE A 171 16.85 2.18 -3.68
C ILE A 171 15.74 1.12 -3.70
N ARG A 172 14.63 1.38 -4.39
CA ARG A 172 13.51 0.44 -4.57
C ARG A 172 13.97 -0.89 -5.17
N THR A 173 14.78 -0.85 -6.23
CA THR A 173 15.32 -2.05 -6.88
C THR A 173 16.21 -2.84 -5.92
N GLY A 174 17.06 -2.14 -5.16
CA GLY A 174 17.94 -2.75 -4.15
C GLY A 174 17.15 -3.37 -2.99
N GLU A 175 16.14 -2.69 -2.48
CA GLU A 175 15.24 -3.18 -1.42
C GLU A 175 14.49 -4.43 -1.87
N ASN A 176 13.85 -4.40 -3.04
CA ASN A 176 13.11 -5.53 -3.58
C ASN A 176 14.04 -6.73 -3.80
N ALA A 177 15.25 -6.51 -4.30
CA ALA A 177 16.24 -7.58 -4.45
C ALA A 177 16.71 -8.13 -3.10
N ALA A 178 16.89 -7.28 -2.08
CA ALA A 178 17.30 -7.70 -0.76
C ALA A 178 16.20 -8.52 -0.05
N LEU A 179 14.93 -8.11 -0.15
CA LEU A 179 13.82 -8.76 0.54
C LEU A 179 13.28 -9.99 -0.20
N TYR A 180 13.02 -9.86 -1.50
CA TYR A 180 12.42 -10.91 -2.32
C TYR A 180 13.46 -11.82 -3.00
N GLY A 181 14.72 -11.38 -3.08
CA GLY A 181 15.79 -12.17 -3.67
C GLY A 181 15.94 -13.57 -3.05
N ASN A 182 16.36 -14.52 -3.88
CA ASN A 182 16.50 -15.92 -3.50
C ASN A 182 17.85 -16.21 -2.82
N TRP A 183 18.22 -15.40 -1.83
CA TRP A 183 19.45 -15.53 -1.05
C TRP A 183 19.14 -15.77 0.44
N PHE A 184 20.15 -16.21 1.20
CA PHE A 184 19.99 -16.66 2.57
C PHE A 184 19.35 -15.63 3.50
N GLY A 185 19.73 -14.35 3.41
CA GLY A 185 19.17 -13.28 4.24
C GLY A 185 17.71 -12.95 3.89
N GLY A 186 17.36 -12.85 2.60
CA GLY A 186 15.97 -12.66 2.18
C GLY A 186 15.05 -13.78 2.68
N ARG A 187 15.52 -15.04 2.66
CA ARG A 187 14.79 -16.18 3.25
C ARG A 187 14.62 -16.05 4.76
N MET A 188 15.66 -15.63 5.48
CA MET A 188 15.62 -15.47 6.93
C MET A 188 14.69 -14.33 7.37
N VAL A 189 14.67 -13.21 6.64
CA VAL A 189 13.77 -12.08 6.93
C VAL A 189 12.31 -12.49 6.75
N ARG A 190 11.97 -13.20 5.66
CA ARG A 190 10.61 -13.71 5.41
C ARG A 190 10.13 -14.68 6.50
N GLN A 191 11.04 -15.49 7.04
CA GLN A 191 10.75 -16.43 8.13
C GLN A 191 10.60 -15.78 9.52
N ARG A 192 11.05 -14.53 9.68
CA ARG A 192 10.92 -13.75 10.93
C ARG A 192 9.69 -12.86 10.97
N THR A 193 8.78 -13.04 10.02
CA THR A 193 7.53 -12.29 9.98
C THR A 193 6.68 -12.64 11.20
N LYS A 194 6.34 -11.61 11.99
CA LYS A 194 5.37 -11.76 13.07
C LYS A 194 3.97 -11.82 12.47
N PRO A 195 3.09 -12.70 12.98
CA PRO A 195 1.71 -12.74 12.52
C PRO A 195 1.06 -11.38 12.76
N HIS A 196 0.23 -10.93 11.81
CA HIS A 196 -0.62 -9.77 12.00
C HIS A 196 -1.58 -10.04 13.17
N ALA A 197 -1.95 -9.00 13.92
CA ALA A 197 -2.78 -9.15 15.11
C ALA A 197 -4.15 -9.79 14.82
N ILE A 198 -4.67 -9.56 13.60
CA ILE A 198 -6.02 -9.96 13.21
C ILE A 198 -6.06 -10.91 12.01
N TRP A 199 -5.09 -10.85 11.08
CA TRP A 199 -5.14 -11.66 9.87
C TRP A 199 -4.57 -13.06 10.16
N PRO A 200 -5.37 -14.14 10.03
CA PRO A 200 -4.91 -15.50 10.34
C PRO A 200 -3.93 -16.08 9.31
N GLY A 201 -3.73 -15.40 8.17
CA GLY A 201 -2.88 -15.85 7.07
C GLY A 201 -3.66 -16.42 5.89
N GLU A 202 -2.95 -16.62 4.77
CA GLU A 202 -3.52 -17.09 3.49
C GLU A 202 -4.35 -18.38 3.55
N PRO A 203 -3.97 -19.43 4.32
CA PRO A 203 -4.76 -20.68 4.36
C PRO A 203 -6.20 -20.49 4.87
N ASP A 204 -6.40 -19.55 5.80
CA ASP A 204 -7.68 -19.32 6.47
C ASP A 204 -8.41 -18.08 5.92
N CYS A 205 -7.66 -17.13 5.36
CA CYS A 205 -8.17 -15.91 4.76
C CYS A 205 -7.30 -15.52 3.54
N PRO A 206 -7.61 -16.06 2.34
CA PRO A 206 -6.89 -15.71 1.13
C PRO A 206 -7.17 -14.27 0.76
N LEU A 207 -6.12 -13.46 0.66
CA LEU A 207 -6.22 -12.04 0.30
C LEU A 207 -6.00 -11.81 -1.20
N MET A 208 -5.73 -12.86 -1.97
CA MET A 208 -5.79 -12.81 -3.43
C MET A 208 -7.20 -13.15 -3.91
N LEU A 209 -7.67 -12.41 -4.91
CA LEU A 209 -8.80 -12.86 -5.73
C LEU A 209 -8.43 -14.17 -6.44
N PRO A 210 -9.37 -15.12 -6.59
CA PRO A 210 -9.16 -16.29 -7.42
C PRO A 210 -8.80 -15.84 -8.84
N LYS A 211 -7.78 -16.45 -9.45
CA LYS A 211 -7.55 -16.26 -10.88
C LYS A 211 -8.71 -16.90 -11.61
N GLU A 212 -9.39 -16.16 -12.47
CA GLU A 212 -10.30 -16.77 -13.42
C GLU A 212 -9.47 -17.71 -14.30
N ASP A 213 -9.78 -19.00 -14.24
CA ASP A 213 -9.13 -19.98 -15.09
C ASP A 213 -9.44 -19.63 -16.56
N ALA A 214 -8.41 -19.21 -17.30
CA ALA A 214 -8.48 -18.94 -18.73
C ALA A 214 -8.62 -20.23 -19.57
N ASP A 215 -9.38 -21.20 -19.08
CA ASP A 215 -9.54 -22.54 -19.65
C ASP A 215 -11.01 -22.95 -19.56
N ASN A 216 -11.87 -22.22 -20.29
CA ASN A 216 -13.21 -22.71 -20.63
C ASN A 216 -13.71 -22.19 -21.99
N THR A 217 -12.79 -22.01 -22.95
CA THR A 217 -13.12 -22.01 -24.38
C THR A 217 -12.62 -23.30 -25.02
N ALA A 218 -13.07 -24.43 -24.49
CA ALA A 218 -13.21 -25.65 -25.27
C ALA A 218 -14.72 -25.88 -25.42
N ASP A 219 -15.30 -25.22 -26.41
CA ASP A 219 -16.67 -25.52 -26.84
C ASP A 219 -16.65 -26.86 -27.64
N PRO A 220 -17.73 -27.66 -27.57
CA PRO A 220 -17.75 -29.10 -27.88
C PRO A 220 -17.73 -29.46 -29.38
#